data_AF-N9MQS8-F1
#
_entry.id   AF-N9MQS8-F1
#
_cell.length_a   1.000
_cell.length_b   1.000
_cell.length_c   1.000
_cell.angle_alpha   90.00
_cell.angle_beta   90.00
_cell.angle_gamma   90.00
#
_symmetry.space_group_name_H-M   'P 1'
#
loop_
_entity.id
_entity.type
_entity.pdbx_description
1 polymer ?
#
loop_
_entity_poly.entity_id
_entity_poly.type
_entity_poly.pdbx_seq_one_letter_code
_entity_poly.pdbx_strand_id
1 'polypeptide(L)'
;MDYREQWENFLNPEVFKDRLINISMYITIYEMLKDSIINRLKDFYAMTLIGAKDLEGEEEYRTKVLSRHKNHLYASISWLIENGVINKEDKENIEALKSYRNYLAHEMSNIVFQW
;
A
#
# COMPACT_ATOMS: atom_id res chain seq x y z
N MET A 1 -7.48 27.94 -10.08
CA MET A 1 -8.42 27.52 -11.13
C MET A 1 -9.63 28.42 -11.06
N ASP A 2 -10.21 28.74 -12.21
CA ASP A 2 -11.50 29.42 -12.28
C ASP A 2 -12.57 28.47 -11.72
N TYR A 3 -13.46 28.97 -10.86
CA TYR A 3 -14.56 28.18 -10.31
C TYR A 3 -15.43 27.59 -11.44
N ARG A 4 -15.53 28.28 -12.57
CA ARG A 4 -16.26 27.79 -13.76
C ARG A 4 -15.64 26.54 -14.36
N GLU A 5 -14.31 26.52 -14.49
CA GLU A 5 -13.55 25.40 -15.04
C GLU A 5 -13.70 24.14 -14.17
N GLN A 6 -13.73 24.30 -12.83
CA GLN A 6 -14.00 23.19 -11.91
C GLN A 6 -15.40 22.59 -12.11
N TRP A 7 -16.42 23.44 -12.25
CA TRP A 7 -17.78 22.98 -12.52
C TRP A 7 -17.93 22.33 -13.90
N GLU A 8 -17.26 22.87 -14.92
CA GLU A 8 -17.23 22.28 -16.26
C GLU A 8 -16.61 20.88 -16.25
N ASN A 9 -15.48 20.71 -15.57
CA ASN A 9 -14.81 19.42 -15.44
C ASN A 9 -15.64 18.43 -14.59
N PHE A 10 -16.26 18.90 -13.50
CA PHE A 10 -17.10 18.06 -12.65
C PHE A 10 -18.37 17.57 -13.39
N LEU A 11 -19.00 18.43 -14.17
CA LEU A 11 -20.20 18.09 -14.94
C LEU A 11 -19.90 17.34 -16.23
N ASN A 12 -18.63 17.28 -16.66
CA ASN A 12 -18.20 16.48 -17.79
C ASN A 12 -18.05 14.99 -17.38
N PRO A 13 -18.91 14.08 -17.86
CA PRO A 13 -18.89 12.69 -17.44
C PRO A 13 -17.60 11.94 -17.80
N GLU A 14 -16.92 12.32 -18.90
CA GLU A 14 -15.67 11.69 -19.31
C GLU A 14 -14.54 12.06 -18.34
N VAL A 15 -14.37 13.35 -18.08
CA VAL A 15 -13.36 13.88 -17.15
C VAL A 15 -13.58 13.33 -15.75
N PHE A 16 -14.83 13.32 -15.28
CA PHE A 16 -15.20 12.79 -13.98
C PHE A 16 -14.88 11.30 -13.85
N LYS A 17 -15.24 10.51 -14.87
CA LYS A 17 -14.99 9.06 -14.89
C LYS A 17 -13.51 8.76 -14.89
N ASP A 18 -12.72 9.46 -15.71
CA ASP A 18 -11.27 9.27 -15.79
C ASP A 18 -10.58 9.58 -14.45
N ARG A 19 -11.02 10.62 -13.74
CA ARG A 19 -10.54 10.95 -12.39
C ARG A 19 -10.82 9.82 -11.41
N LEU A 20 -12.05 9.29 -11.37
CA LEU A 20 -12.40 8.18 -10.50
C LEU A 20 -11.61 6.91 -10.82
N ILE A 21 -11.41 6.61 -12.11
CA ILE A 21 -10.60 5.47 -12.56
C ILE A 21 -9.18 5.63 -12.03
N ASN A 22 -8.53 6.78 -12.24
CA ASN A 22 -7.16 7.02 -11.79
C ASN A 22 -7.02 6.91 -10.26
N ILE A 23 -7.97 7.46 -9.51
CA ILE A 23 -8.00 7.36 -8.04
C ILE A 23 -8.11 5.89 -7.61
N SER A 24 -9.06 5.15 -8.20
CA SER A 24 -9.27 3.73 -7.86
C SER A 24 -8.05 2.88 -8.22
N MET A 25 -7.41 3.15 -9.37
CA MET A 25 -6.19 2.46 -9.80
C MET A 25 -5.04 2.70 -8.82
N TYR A 26 -4.82 3.95 -8.42
CA TYR A 26 -3.76 4.28 -7.47
C TYR A 26 -3.97 3.56 -6.13
N ILE A 27 -5.18 3.64 -5.57
CA ILE A 27 -5.52 2.96 -4.31
C ILE A 27 -5.29 1.46 -4.46
N THR A 28 -5.76 0.86 -5.55
CA THR A 28 -5.62 -0.58 -5.81
C THR A 28 -4.15 -1.00 -5.88
N ILE A 29 -3.33 -0.27 -6.64
CA ILE A 29 -1.91 -0.57 -6.80
C ILE A 29 -1.18 -0.46 -5.45
N TYR A 30 -1.49 0.55 -4.63
CA TYR A 30 -0.89 0.68 -3.30
C TYR A 30 -1.26 -0.49 -2.39
N GLU A 31 -2.52 -0.91 -2.38
CA GLU A 31 -2.95 -2.07 -1.57
C GLU A 31 -2.29 -3.37 -2.06
N MET A 32 -2.17 -3.56 -3.38
CA MET A 32 -1.44 -4.69 -3.96
C MET A 32 0.04 -4.70 -3.58
N LEU A 33 0.71 -3.54 -3.59
CA LEU A 33 2.10 -3.40 -3.16
C LEU A 33 2.25 -3.78 -1.68
N LYS A 34 1.38 -3.23 -0.81
CA LYS A 34 1.37 -3.52 0.62
C LYS A 34 1.19 -5.02 0.88
N ASP A 35 0.22 -5.63 0.22
CA ASP A 35 -0.07 -7.06 0.38
C ASP A 35 1.07 -7.92 -0.16
N SER A 36 1.68 -7.54 -1.28
CA SER A 36 2.87 -8.22 -1.83
C SER A 36 4.04 -8.20 -0.85
N ILE A 37 4.33 -7.05 -0.21
CA ILE A 37 5.41 -6.93 0.77
C ILE A 37 5.18 -7.87 1.97
N ILE A 38 3.96 -7.88 2.50
CA ILE A 38 3.62 -8.70 3.68
C ILE A 38 3.60 -10.19 3.32
N ASN A 39 2.91 -10.55 2.24
CA ASN A 39 2.68 -11.96 1.89
C ASN A 39 3.94 -12.63 1.39
N ARG A 40 4.81 -11.97 0.61
CA ARG A 40 6.10 -12.56 0.20
C ARG A 40 6.97 -12.94 1.40
N LEU A 41 6.96 -12.11 2.43
CA LEU A 41 7.68 -12.39 3.68
C LEU A 41 7.05 -13.54 4.45
N LYS A 42 5.71 -13.58 4.53
CA LYS A 42 5.00 -14.70 5.14
C LYS A 42 5.29 -16.02 4.41
N ASP A 43 5.23 -16.01 3.09
CA ASP A 43 5.47 -17.18 2.23
C ASP A 43 6.92 -17.67 2.34
N PHE A 44 7.88 -16.76 2.50
CA PHE A 44 9.29 -17.11 2.75
C PHE A 44 9.45 -17.98 4.01
N TYR A 45 8.72 -17.68 5.08
CA TYR A 45 8.75 -18.48 6.31
C TYR A 45 7.84 -19.71 6.25
N ALA A 46 6.77 -19.72 5.45
CA ALA A 46 5.87 -20.87 5.31
C ALA A 46 6.40 -21.96 4.36
N MET A 47 7.50 -21.70 3.65
CA MET A 47 8.08 -22.62 2.67
C MET A 47 8.78 -23.82 3.33
N THR A 48 8.98 -23.84 4.65
CA THR A 48 9.78 -24.86 5.34
C THR A 48 9.10 -26.23 5.42
N LEU A 49 7.78 -26.37 5.19
CA LEU A 49 7.09 -27.67 5.18
C LEU A 49 6.08 -27.82 4.01
N ILE A 50 6.40 -28.70 3.04
CA ILE A 50 5.45 -29.10 1.98
C ILE A 50 4.46 -30.14 2.55
N GLY A 51 3.16 -29.82 2.55
CA GLY A 51 2.09 -30.79 2.80
C GLY A 51 1.59 -30.89 4.25
N ALA A 52 2.10 -30.06 5.17
CA ALA A 52 1.59 -29.93 6.53
C ALA A 52 1.53 -28.45 6.96
N LYS A 53 0.79 -28.15 8.02
CA LYS A 53 0.80 -26.81 8.61
C LYS A 53 2.20 -26.53 9.16
N ASP A 54 2.87 -25.51 8.62
CA ASP A 54 4.22 -25.12 9.02
C ASP A 54 4.20 -24.30 10.32
N LEU A 55 3.99 -24.98 11.45
CA LEU A 55 3.91 -24.34 12.76
C LEU A 55 5.23 -23.66 13.17
N GLU A 56 6.36 -24.22 12.75
CA GLU A 56 7.68 -23.65 13.02
C GLU A 56 7.88 -22.37 12.22
N GLY A 57 7.63 -22.40 10.90
CA GLY A 57 7.67 -21.23 10.04
C GLY A 57 6.72 -20.11 10.47
N GLU A 58 5.49 -20.44 10.88
CA GLU A 58 4.54 -19.47 11.43
C GLU A 58 5.09 -18.78 12.71
N GLU A 59 5.72 -19.56 13.59
CA GLU A 59 6.30 -19.04 14.82
C GLU A 59 7.56 -18.21 14.55
N GLU A 60 8.39 -18.62 13.59
CA GLU A 60 9.52 -17.82 13.11
C GLU A 60 9.06 -16.49 12.52
N TYR A 61 8.05 -16.49 11.64
CA TYR A 61 7.49 -15.27 11.09
C TYR A 61 6.96 -14.34 12.19
N ARG A 62 6.26 -14.90 13.18
CA ARG A 62 5.73 -14.13 14.32
C ARG A 62 6.84 -13.49 15.15
N THR A 63 7.87 -14.26 15.49
CA THR A 63 8.95 -13.84 16.39
C THR A 63 9.99 -12.97 15.69
N LYS A 64 10.34 -13.28 14.44
CA LYS A 64 11.36 -12.57 13.67
C LYS A 64 10.81 -11.39 12.88
N VAL A 65 9.54 -11.38 12.49
CA VAL A 65 8.94 -10.28 11.71
C VAL A 65 7.89 -9.53 12.51
N LEU A 66 6.77 -10.17 12.88
CA LEU A 66 5.61 -9.47 13.46
C LEU A 66 5.88 -8.82 14.82
N SER A 67 6.82 -9.33 15.60
CA SER A 67 7.24 -8.76 16.89
C SER A 67 7.83 -7.34 16.78
N ARG A 68 8.31 -6.95 15.59
CA ARG A 68 9.01 -5.68 15.36
C ARG A 68 8.10 -4.47 15.41
N HIS A 69 6.82 -4.64 15.05
CA HIS A 69 5.87 -3.53 14.98
C HIS A 69 4.42 -4.00 14.95
N LYS A 70 3.50 -3.24 15.58
CA LYS A 70 2.05 -3.55 15.62
C LYS A 70 1.37 -3.62 14.26
N ASN A 71 1.90 -2.90 13.27
CA ASN A 71 1.41 -2.89 11.90
C ASN A 71 2.34 -3.75 11.04
N HIS A 72 1.74 -4.75 10.37
CA HIS A 72 2.46 -5.79 9.63
C HIS A 72 3.29 -5.25 8.47
N LEU A 73 2.87 -4.17 7.80
CA LEU A 73 3.65 -3.54 6.73
C LEU A 73 4.98 -3.01 7.30
N TYR A 74 4.92 -2.26 8.41
CA TYR A 74 6.13 -1.71 9.03
C TYR A 74 7.02 -2.76 9.68
N ALA A 75 6.41 -3.83 10.22
CA ALA A 75 7.15 -4.99 10.70
C ALA A 75 7.95 -5.62 9.54
N SER A 76 7.30 -5.79 8.38
CA SER A 76 7.91 -6.31 7.16
C SER A 76 9.01 -5.40 6.62
N ILE A 77 8.75 -4.09 6.50
CA ILE A 77 9.75 -3.10 6.06
C ILE A 77 10.96 -3.08 7.00
N SER A 78 10.75 -3.13 8.32
CA SER A 78 11.82 -3.17 9.30
C SER A 78 12.71 -4.40 9.10
N TRP A 79 12.11 -5.57 8.89
CA TRP A 79 12.83 -6.80 8.58
C TRP A 79 13.60 -6.70 7.26
N LEU A 80 12.97 -6.18 6.19
CA LEU A 80 13.59 -6.06 4.87
C LEU A 80 14.81 -5.12 4.87
N ILE A 81 14.74 -4.02 5.63
CA ILE A 81 15.86 -3.09 5.79
C ILE A 81 17.02 -3.74 6.56
N GLU A 82 16.73 -4.41 7.68
CA GLU A 82 17.78 -5.09 8.45
C GLU A 82 18.50 -6.16 7.61
N ASN A 83 17.77 -6.84 6.73
CA ASN A 83 18.32 -7.87 5.84
C ASN A 83 18.85 -7.31 4.51
N GLY A 84 18.91 -5.98 4.35
CA GLY A 84 19.47 -5.32 3.16
C GLY A 84 18.71 -5.57 1.85
N VAL A 85 17.45 -6.01 1.93
CA VAL A 85 16.60 -6.27 0.74
C VAL A 85 16.09 -4.96 0.13
N ILE A 86 15.76 -4.01 1.00
CA ILE A 86 15.39 -2.63 0.65
C ILE A 86 16.17 -1.68 1.56
N ASN A 87 16.21 -0.40 1.21
CA ASN A 87 16.90 0.62 1.98
C ASN A 87 15.93 1.65 2.60
N LYS A 88 16.49 2.70 3.21
CA LYS A 88 15.69 3.76 3.85
C LYS A 88 14.93 4.61 2.83
N GLU A 89 15.50 4.85 1.65
CA GLU A 89 14.86 5.58 0.55
C GLU A 89 13.63 4.82 0.04
N ASP A 90 13.71 3.49 -0.10
CA ASP A 90 12.56 2.65 -0.45
C ASP A 90 11.41 2.81 0.57
N LYS A 91 11.74 2.83 1.87
CA LYS A 91 10.76 3.08 2.93
C LYS A 91 10.14 4.48 2.80
N GLU A 92 10.95 5.50 2.54
CA GLU A 92 10.47 6.87 2.35
C GLU A 92 9.54 6.97 1.13
N ASN A 93 9.85 6.27 0.04
CA ASN A 93 8.97 6.16 -1.12
C ASN A 93 7.65 5.46 -0.78
N ILE A 94 7.67 4.35 -0.02
CA ILE A 94 6.45 3.68 0.43
C ILE A 94 5.60 4.60 1.32
N GLU A 95 6.22 5.38 2.20
CA GLU A 95 5.51 6.37 3.02
C GLU A 95 4.88 7.49 2.19
N ALA A 96 5.59 7.99 1.17
CA ALA A 96 5.05 8.96 0.23
C ALA A 96 3.84 8.37 -0.52
N LEU A 97 3.95 7.13 -1.00
CA LEU A 97 2.87 6.44 -1.69
C LEU A 97 1.63 6.27 -0.81
N LYS A 98 1.84 5.86 0.44
CA LYS A 98 0.80 5.72 1.47
C LYS A 98 0.13 7.05 1.77
N SER A 99 0.91 8.12 1.90
CA SER A 99 0.41 9.45 2.22
C SER A 99 -0.47 9.98 1.10
N TYR A 100 -0.03 9.80 -0.16
CA TYR A 100 -0.85 10.15 -1.31
C TYR A 100 -2.11 9.27 -1.42
N ARG A 101 -2.02 7.95 -1.17
CA ARG A 101 -3.20 7.08 -1.09
C ARG A 101 -4.19 7.60 -0.06
N ASN A 102 -3.74 7.94 1.14
CA ASN A 102 -4.59 8.45 2.21
C ASN A 102 -5.24 9.79 1.82
N TYR A 103 -4.49 10.67 1.17
CA TYR A 103 -5.03 11.90 0.59
C TYR A 103 -6.15 11.58 -0.41
N LEU A 104 -5.91 10.69 -1.38
CA LEU A 104 -6.92 10.28 -2.36
C LEU A 104 -8.17 9.67 -1.72
N ALA A 105 -8.00 8.87 -0.66
CA ALA A 105 -9.11 8.20 0.02
C ALA A 105 -9.94 9.14 0.89
N HIS A 106 -9.32 10.09 1.59
CA HIS A 106 -10.00 11.02 2.49
C HIS A 106 -10.56 12.25 1.76
N GLU A 107 -9.84 12.72 0.74
CA GLU A 107 -10.20 13.92 -0.01
C GLU A 107 -10.89 13.57 -1.33
N MET A 108 -11.33 12.32 -1.54
CA MET A 108 -11.92 11.88 -2.82
C MET A 108 -13.02 12.82 -3.30
N SER A 109 -13.91 13.24 -2.40
CA SER A 109 -14.94 14.23 -2.70
C SER A 109 -14.32 15.55 -3.16
N ASN A 110 -13.36 16.10 -2.40
CA ASN A 110 -12.70 17.36 -2.72
C ASN A 110 -11.89 17.30 -4.02
N ILE A 111 -11.21 16.19 -4.29
CA ILE A 111 -10.46 15.96 -5.53
C ILE A 111 -11.43 15.94 -6.71
N VAL A 112 -12.55 15.24 -6.57
CA VAL A 112 -13.57 15.18 -7.60
C VAL A 112 -14.19 16.57 -7.87
N PHE A 113 -14.33 17.41 -6.84
CA PHE A 113 -14.90 18.76 -6.97
C PHE A 113 -13.90 19.88 -7.34
N GLN A 114 -12.61 19.75 -7.01
CA GLN A 114 -11.65 20.88 -7.04
C GLN A 114 -10.42 20.68 -7.93
N TRP A 115 -10.23 19.50 -8.52
CA TRP A 115 -9.19 19.29 -9.53
C TRP A 115 -9.53 19.89 -10.90
#